data_AF-A0A6L8A4B1-F1
#
_entry.id   AF-A0A6L8A4B1-F1
#
_cell.length_a   1.000
_cell.length_b   1.000
_cell.length_c   1.000
_cell.angle_alpha   90.00
_cell.angle_beta   90.00
_cell.angle_gamma   90.00
#
_symmetry.space_group_name_H-M   'P 1'
#
loop_
_entity.id
_entity.type
_entity.pdbx_description
1 polymer ?
#
loop_
_entity_poly.entity_id
_entity_poly.type
_entity_poly.pdbx_seq_one_letter_code
_entity_poly.pdbx_strand_id
1 'polypeptide(L)' 'AAGLAAVYDTGLDTYADPDRLFSFRRNTHRGHRDYGRNVSAICLTGEAG' A
#
# COMPACT_ATOMS: atom_id res chain seq x y z
N ALA A 1 -2.59 20.00 15.63
CA ALA A 1 -2.76 18.53 15.67
C ALA A 1 -4.13 18.19 15.10
N ALA A 2 -4.28 17.06 14.38
CA ALA A 2 -5.51 16.74 13.63
C ALA A 2 -6.67 16.14 14.46
N GLY A 3 -6.48 15.87 15.76
CA GLY A 3 -7.55 15.37 16.65
C GLY A 3 -7.93 13.89 16.46
N LEU A 4 -7.06 13.08 15.85
CA LEU A 4 -7.29 11.65 15.67
C LEU A 4 -7.15 10.87 16.99
N ALA A 5 -8.05 9.92 17.24
CA ALA A 5 -8.06 9.12 18.47
C ALA A 5 -7.04 7.96 18.46
N ALA A 6 -6.81 7.35 17.30
CA ALA A 6 -5.84 6.26 17.13
C ALA A 6 -5.27 6.27 15.71
N VAL A 7 -4.04 5.79 15.59
CA VAL A 7 -3.33 5.60 14.31
C VAL A 7 -2.61 4.27 14.37
N TYR A 8 -2.68 3.51 13.29
CA TYR A 8 -2.00 2.22 13.16
C TYR A 8 -1.14 2.23 11.90
N ASP A 9 0.07 1.67 12.02
CA ASP A 9 0.99 1.46 10.91
C ASP A 9 1.06 -0.04 10.59
N THR A 10 1.04 -0.36 9.30
CA THR A 10 1.22 -1.73 8.82
C THR A 10 2.66 -2.23 9.00
N GLY A 11 3.64 -1.31 9.12
CA GLY A 11 5.06 -1.64 9.20
C GLY A 11 5.64 -2.22 7.90
N LEU A 12 4.92 -2.10 6.77
CA LEU A 12 5.36 -2.64 5.48
C LEU A 12 6.18 -1.62 4.67
N ASP A 13 7.27 -2.09 4.09
CA ASP A 13 8.08 -1.30 3.14
C ASP A 13 7.94 -1.87 1.72
N THR A 14 7.34 -1.07 0.84
CA THR A 14 7.16 -1.44 -0.58
C THR A 14 8.46 -1.80 -1.28
N TYR A 15 9.59 -1.20 -0.91
CA TYR A 15 10.90 -1.46 -1.52
C TYR A 15 11.48 -2.80 -1.07
N ALA A 16 11.42 -3.08 0.24
CA ALA A 16 12.04 -4.25 0.86
C ALA A 16 11.27 -5.56 0.66
N ASP A 17 9.96 -5.51 0.40
CA ASP A 17 9.09 -6.69 0.24
C ASP A 17 8.61 -6.88 -1.22
N PRO A 18 9.45 -7.43 -2.12
CA PRO A 18 9.15 -7.55 -3.54
C PRO A 18 8.11 -8.61 -3.89
N ASP A 19 7.87 -9.58 -3.01
CA ASP A 19 6.95 -10.68 -3.27
C ASP A 19 5.49 -10.30 -3.00
N ARG A 20 5.26 -9.21 -2.24
CA ARG A 20 3.93 -8.77 -1.82
C ARG A 20 3.54 -7.41 -2.36
N LEU A 21 4.51 -6.53 -2.67
CA LEU A 21 4.25 -5.12 -2.97
C LEU A 21 4.99 -4.64 -4.21
N PHE A 22 4.31 -3.87 -5.05
CA PHE A 22 4.97 -3.08 -6.09
C PHE A 22 5.71 -1.87 -5.48
N SER A 23 6.86 -1.50 -6.05
CA SER A 23 7.65 -0.32 -5.64
C SER A 23 8.24 0.41 -6.83
N PHE A 24 7.88 1.69 -6.98
CA PHE A 24 8.45 2.57 -7.99
C PHE A 24 9.97 2.66 -7.88
N ARG A 25 10.50 2.92 -6.68
CA ARG A 25 11.94 3.13 -6.47
C ARG A 25 12.75 1.87 -6.78
N ARG A 26 12.27 0.70 -6.38
CA ARG A 26 12.91 -0.58 -6.75
C ARG A 26 12.89 -0.80 -8.26
N ASN A 27 11.76 -0.48 -8.91
CA ASN A 27 11.62 -0.60 -10.35
C ASN A 27 12.61 0.29 -11.11
N THR A 28 12.73 1.56 -10.68
CA THR A 28 13.68 2.53 -11.23
C THR A 28 15.13 2.09 -11.04
N HIS A 29 15.51 1.59 -9.85
CA HIS A 29 16.87 1.07 -9.61
C HIS A 29 17.21 -0.13 -10.50
N ARG A 30 16.21 -0.92 -10.92
CA ARG A 30 16.39 -2.05 -11.84
C ARG A 30 16.25 -1.67 -13.32
N GLY A 31 16.01 -0.40 -13.64
CA GLY A 31 15.90 0.08 -15.02
C GLY A 31 14.66 -0.42 -15.76
N HIS A 32 13.65 -0.90 -15.04
CA HIS A 32 12.41 -1.37 -15.64
C HIS A 32 11.52 -0.19 -16.03
N ARG A 33 10.91 -0.26 -17.22
CA ARG A 33 10.14 0.85 -17.80
C ARG A 33 8.74 1.02 -17.17
N ASP A 34 8.17 -0.05 -16.65
CA ASP A 34 6.83 -0.04 -16.04
C ASP A 34 6.78 -0.97 -14.82
N TYR A 35 5.77 -0.80 -13.97
CA TYR A 35 5.51 -1.59 -12.76
C TYR A 35 4.02 -1.59 -12.42
N GLY A 36 3.58 -2.61 -11.68
CA GLY A 36 2.23 -2.64 -11.11
C GLY A 36 2.00 -1.56 -10.05
N ARG A 37 0.74 -1.40 -9.60
CA ARG A 37 0.36 -0.40 -8.59
C ARG A 37 -0.41 -1.08 -7.48
N ASN A 38 -0.07 -0.74 -6.24
CA ASN A 38 -0.86 -1.15 -5.08
C ASN A 38 -2.10 -0.25 -4.99
N VAL A 39 -3.19 -0.78 -4.44
CA VAL A 39 -4.39 -0.01 -4.12
C VAL A 39 -4.76 -0.25 -2.66
N SER A 40 -5.20 0.80 -1.98
CA SER A 40 -5.80 0.71 -0.65
C SER A 40 -7.29 1.01 -0.78
N ALA A 41 -8.13 0.14 -0.24
CA ALA A 41 -9.58 0.26 -0.33
C ALA A 41 -10.23 -0.07 1.01
N ILE A 42 -11.38 0.54 1.26
CA ILE A 42 -12.23 0.27 2.42
C ILE A 42 -13.69 0.43 2.00
N CYS A 43 -14.55 -0.48 2.45
CA CYS A 43 -15.99 -0.35 2.28
C CYS A 43 -16.70 -0.87 3.53
N LEU A 44 -17.93 -0.39 3.73
CA LEU A 44 -18.89 -1.05 4.62
C LEU A 44 -19.64 -2.08 3.76
N THR A 45 -19.68 -3.32 4.21
CA THR A 45 -20.59 -4.32 3.65
C THR A 45 -21.98 -4.04 4.21
N GLY A 46 -22.97 -3.79 3.36
CA GLY A 46 -24.36 -3.69 3.83
C GLY A 46 -24.80 -5.00 4.46
N GLU A 47 -25.64 -4.95 5.50
CA GLU A 47 -26.32 -6.16 5.98
C GLU A 47 -27.47 -6.51 5.03
N ALA A 48 -27.57 -7.80 4.67
CA ALA A 48 -28.85 -8.34 4.23
C ALA A 48 -29.76 -8.29 5.47
N GLY A 49 -30.85 -7.53 5.39
CA GLY A 49 -31.81 -7.38 6.47
C GLY A 49 -32.46 -8.68 6.92
#